data_AF-A0A3M1XI19-F1
#
_entry.id   AF-A0A3M1XI19-F1
#
_cell.length_a   1.000
_cell.length_b   1.000
_cell.length_c   1.000
_cell.angle_alpha   90.00
_cell.angle_beta   90.00
_cell.angle_gamma   90.00
#
_symmetry.space_group_name_H-M   'P 1'
#
loop_
_entity.id
_entity.type
_entity.pdbx_description
1 polymer ?
#
loop_
_entity_poly.entity_id
_entity_poly.type
_entity_poly.pdbx_seq_one_letter_code
_entity_poly.pdbx_strand_id
1 'polypeptide(L)'
;MDAVQALLGAWMTGAHETQRFDIAPVWRWETPSHPRTAWQRQRLEMDQGQAHIEQAIARLNHFADGWMPGEGPRAKSLDTPAKSPEDALVEALERINAPQAKGLLDPLQSSREEFDAFVRRVRELVSYYAVIETTSDGAVIARTLVGWTGDFKSLWRRDLTPEQVRLHERNVRAALARRAVLIRLMSVISASAAKIALRLATPGAQLLVLPALWQFIRDVIEELRRAEAQGAR
;
A
#
# COMPACT_ATOMS: atom_id res chain seq x y z
N MET A 1 20.83 -4.72 15.49
CA MET A 1 21.56 -3.85 14.53
C MET A 1 21.90 -4.59 13.23
N ASP A 2 21.39 -5.81 13.02
CA ASP A 2 21.93 -6.74 12.03
C ASP A 2 21.28 -6.74 10.64
N ALA A 3 20.01 -6.36 10.50
CA ALA A 3 19.31 -6.46 9.20
C ALA A 3 19.89 -5.51 8.14
N VAL A 4 20.26 -4.29 8.53
CA VAL A 4 20.83 -3.29 7.63
C VAL A 4 22.26 -3.65 7.22
N GLN A 5 23.05 -4.21 8.14
CA GLN A 5 24.42 -4.61 7.85
C GLN A 5 24.47 -5.91 7.03
N ALA A 6 23.53 -6.84 7.22
CA ALA A 6 23.36 -8.02 6.36
C ALA A 6 22.96 -7.65 4.92
N LEU A 7 22.06 -6.67 4.74
CA LEU A 7 21.64 -6.17 3.43
C LEU A 7 22.75 -5.41 2.68
N LEU A 8 23.62 -4.70 3.40
CA LEU A 8 24.71 -3.91 2.82
C LEU A 8 26.02 -4.70 2.67
N GLY A 9 26.31 -5.62 3.58
CA GLY A 9 27.57 -6.38 3.62
C GLY A 9 27.72 -7.41 2.50
N ALA A 10 26.61 -8.01 2.06
CA ALA A 10 26.61 -9.00 0.98
C ALA A 10 27.04 -8.45 -0.40
N TRP A 11 27.03 -7.12 -0.59
CA TRP A 11 27.41 -6.50 -1.86
C TRP A 11 28.90 -6.12 -1.96
N MET A 12 29.65 -6.14 -0.86
CA MET A 12 31.08 -5.74 -0.89
C MET A 12 32.03 -6.87 -1.32
N THR A 13 31.54 -8.11 -1.47
CA THR A 13 32.36 -9.28 -1.81
C THR A 13 31.92 -9.91 -3.13
N GLY A 14 32.59 -9.56 -4.23
CA GLY A 14 32.69 -10.41 -5.41
C GLY A 14 31.60 -10.26 -6.48
N ALA A 15 31.99 -10.58 -7.71
CA ALA A 15 31.32 -10.25 -8.96
C ALA A 15 30.01 -11.02 -9.24
N HIS A 16 29.10 -10.34 -9.95
CA HIS A 16 28.02 -10.87 -10.78
C HIS A 16 26.92 -11.77 -10.19
N GLU A 17 26.89 -12.04 -8.89
CA GLU A 17 25.74 -12.75 -8.32
C GLU A 17 24.69 -11.75 -7.83
N THR A 18 23.59 -11.66 -8.57
CA THR A 18 22.43 -10.83 -8.21
C THR A 18 21.71 -11.53 -7.06
N GLN A 19 22.29 -11.45 -5.85
CA GLN A 19 21.72 -12.08 -4.67
C GLN A 19 20.38 -11.37 -4.37
N ARG A 20 19.29 -12.04 -4.73
CA ARG A 20 17.92 -11.61 -4.45
C ARG A 20 17.70 -11.69 -2.95
N PHE A 21 17.76 -10.53 -2.30
CA PHE A 21 17.29 -10.41 -0.94
C PHE A 21 15.76 -10.21 -0.97
N ASP A 22 15.04 -11.26 -0.58
CA ASP A 22 13.56 -11.34 -0.54
C ASP A 22 12.90 -10.53 0.60
N ILE A 23 13.64 -9.63 1.26
CA ILE A 23 13.26 -9.12 2.59
C ILE A 23 12.49 -7.80 2.58
N ALA A 24 12.20 -7.21 1.42
CA ALA A 24 11.31 -6.05 1.33
C ALA A 24 10.75 -5.89 -0.10
N PRO A 25 9.55 -5.30 -0.28
CA PRO A 25 9.11 -4.87 -1.60
C PRO A 25 10.07 -3.81 -2.14
N VAL A 26 10.99 -4.23 -3.01
CA VAL A 26 11.94 -3.36 -3.68
C VAL A 26 11.23 -2.63 -4.81
N TRP A 27 11.21 -1.30 -4.75
CA TRP A 27 10.74 -0.48 -5.86
C TRP A 27 11.88 -0.34 -6.87
N ARG A 28 11.76 -1.09 -7.97
CA ARG A 28 12.71 -1.01 -9.08
C ARG A 28 12.22 0.02 -10.09
N TRP A 29 13.07 1.01 -10.34
CA TRP A 29 12.86 1.97 -11.42
C TRP A 29 13.75 1.60 -12.60
N GLU A 30 13.15 1.11 -13.68
CA GLU A 30 13.83 0.95 -14.96
C GLU A 30 13.77 2.25 -15.73
N THR A 31 14.93 2.77 -16.10
CA THR A 31 14.99 4.02 -16.86
C THR A 31 14.94 3.70 -18.35
N PRO A 32 13.93 4.16 -19.10
CA PRO A 32 13.92 4.02 -20.54
C PRO A 32 15.00 4.91 -21.18
N SER A 33 15.52 4.47 -22.32
CA SER A 33 16.58 5.14 -23.09
C SER A 33 16.21 6.54 -23.61
N HIS A 34 14.93 6.95 -23.53
CA HIS A 34 14.45 8.30 -23.86
C HIS A 34 13.91 9.03 -22.62
N PRO A 35 14.77 9.73 -21.85
CA PRO A 35 14.41 10.18 -20.51
C PRO A 35 13.27 11.21 -20.49
N ARG A 36 13.27 12.24 -21.36
CA ARG A 36 12.31 13.37 -21.20
C ARG A 36 10.84 12.98 -21.37
N THR A 37 10.50 12.23 -22.42
CA THR A 37 9.10 11.88 -22.72
C THR A 37 8.58 10.78 -21.81
N ALA A 38 9.45 9.89 -21.34
CA ALA A 38 9.10 8.90 -20.33
C ALA A 38 8.82 9.56 -18.97
N TRP A 39 9.64 10.53 -18.56
CA TRP A 39 9.46 11.24 -17.30
C TRP A 39 8.15 12.03 -17.22
N GLN A 40 7.73 12.65 -18.33
CA GLN A 40 6.45 13.37 -18.39
C GLN A 40 5.25 12.42 -18.25
N ARG A 41 5.27 11.28 -18.97
CA ARG A 41 4.21 10.27 -18.87
C ARG A 41 4.10 9.69 -17.47
N GLN A 42 5.22 9.28 -16.91
CA GLN A 42 5.30 8.77 -15.55
C GLN A 42 4.75 9.77 -14.53
N ARG A 43 5.09 11.05 -14.66
CA ARG A 43 4.56 12.08 -13.76
C ARG A 43 3.05 12.20 -13.88
N LEU A 44 2.52 12.20 -15.11
CA LEU A 44 1.09 12.24 -15.35
C LEU A 44 0.37 11.03 -14.76
N GLU A 45 0.93 9.82 -14.93
CA GLU A 45 0.42 8.58 -14.35
C GLU A 45 0.41 8.65 -12.80
N MET A 46 1.46 9.21 -12.21
CA MET A 46 1.53 9.43 -10.76
C MET A 46 0.49 10.43 -10.26
N ASP A 47 0.31 11.55 -10.96
CA ASP A 47 -0.67 12.58 -10.60
C ASP A 47 -2.10 12.03 -10.71
N GLN A 48 -2.40 11.23 -11.75
CA GLN A 48 -3.67 10.53 -11.90
C GLN A 48 -3.90 9.50 -10.79
N GLY A 49 -2.90 8.65 -10.51
CA GLY A 49 -2.97 7.67 -9.43
C GLY A 49 -3.21 8.32 -8.07
N GLN A 50 -2.56 9.46 -7.79
CA GLN A 50 -2.79 10.22 -6.56
C GLN A 50 -4.22 10.74 -6.47
N ALA A 51 -4.76 11.32 -7.55
CA ALA A 51 -6.15 11.82 -7.57
C ALA A 51 -7.16 10.69 -7.29
N HIS A 52 -6.95 9.50 -7.86
CA HIS A 52 -7.80 8.33 -7.58
C HIS A 52 -7.75 7.90 -6.11
N ILE A 53 -6.56 7.90 -5.49
CA ILE A 53 -6.41 7.58 -4.06
C ILE A 53 -7.10 8.63 -3.19
N GLU A 54 -6.95 9.92 -3.51
CA GLU A 54 -7.61 11.00 -2.78
C GLU A 54 -9.13 10.91 -2.90
N GLN A 55 -9.65 10.54 -4.07
CA GLN A 55 -11.07 10.28 -4.27
C GLN A 55 -11.55 9.08 -3.44
N ALA A 56 -10.82 7.97 -3.43
CA ALA A 56 -11.16 6.79 -2.62
C ALA A 56 -11.16 7.11 -1.11
N ILE A 57 -10.18 7.91 -0.65
CA ILE A 57 -10.13 8.45 0.72
C ILE A 57 -11.37 9.27 1.04
N ALA A 58 -11.78 10.15 0.13
CA ALA A 58 -12.95 11.00 0.32
C ALA A 58 -14.24 10.17 0.38
N ARG A 59 -14.40 9.17 -0.51
CA ARG A 59 -15.55 8.25 -0.51
C ARG A 59 -15.64 7.45 0.80
N LEU A 60 -14.53 6.89 1.27
CA LEU A 60 -14.51 6.13 2.53
C LEU A 60 -14.84 6.99 3.75
N ASN A 61 -14.28 8.20 3.83
CA ASN A 61 -14.62 9.12 4.92
C ASN A 61 -16.09 9.51 4.87
N HIS A 62 -16.62 9.82 3.69
CA HIS A 62 -18.03 10.13 3.50
C HIS A 62 -18.93 8.97 3.94
N PHE A 63 -18.58 7.74 3.56
CA PHE A 63 -19.27 6.53 3.99
C PHE A 63 -19.25 6.37 5.52
N ALA A 64 -18.06 6.49 6.13
CA ALA A 64 -17.88 6.32 7.57
C ALA A 64 -18.57 7.42 8.39
N ASP A 65 -18.65 8.65 7.88
CA ASP A 65 -19.34 9.77 8.55
C ASP A 65 -20.86 9.73 8.33
N GLY A 66 -21.31 9.18 7.20
CA GLY A 66 -22.73 9.02 6.87
C GLY A 66 -23.46 7.91 7.64
N TRP A 67 -22.74 7.06 8.38
CA TRP A 67 -23.30 5.97 9.17
C TRP A 67 -23.65 6.40 10.60
N MET A 68 -24.94 6.42 10.93
CA MET A 68 -25.42 6.69 12.29
C MET A 68 -25.45 5.41 13.14
N PRO A 69 -25.09 5.48 14.44
CA PRO A 69 -25.22 4.35 15.36
C PRO A 69 -26.66 3.84 15.41
N GLY A 70 -26.86 2.52 15.31
CA GLY A 70 -28.18 1.89 15.35
C GLY A 70 -28.90 1.78 14.00
N GLU A 71 -28.42 2.45 12.95
CA GLU A 71 -28.83 2.18 11.58
C GLU A 71 -27.96 1.08 10.98
N GLY A 72 -28.54 0.19 10.17
CA GLY A 72 -27.77 -0.79 9.40
C GLY A 72 -26.83 -0.08 8.41
N PRO A 73 -25.70 -0.70 8.02
CA PRO A 73 -24.83 -0.13 7.00
C PRO A 73 -25.64 0.09 5.72
N ARG A 74 -25.76 1.33 5.27
CA ARG A 74 -26.41 1.67 3.99
C ARG A 74 -25.36 2.20 3.04
N ALA A 75 -25.19 1.56 1.90
CA ALA A 75 -24.48 2.16 0.77
C ALA A 75 -25.25 3.41 0.33
N LYS A 76 -24.79 4.60 0.73
CA LYS A 76 -25.30 5.89 0.22
C LYS A 76 -24.65 6.28 -1.12
N SER A 77 -24.18 5.31 -1.91
CA SER A 77 -23.56 5.66 -3.19
C SER A 77 -24.64 5.95 -4.22
N LEU A 78 -24.99 7.23 -4.33
CA LEU A 78 -25.64 7.80 -5.50
C LEU A 78 -24.65 7.67 -6.67
N ASP A 79 -25.00 6.90 -7.69
CA ASP A 79 -24.34 6.84 -9.01
C ASP A 79 -23.03 6.04 -9.20
N THR A 80 -22.79 4.96 -8.45
CA THR A 80 -21.61 4.09 -8.70
C THR A 80 -21.98 2.80 -9.45
N PRO A 81 -21.21 2.36 -10.47
CA PRO A 81 -21.48 1.11 -11.19
C PRO A 81 -21.44 -0.11 -10.24
N ALA A 82 -22.24 -1.12 -10.56
CA ALA A 82 -22.39 -2.34 -9.77
C ALA A 82 -21.04 -2.98 -9.44
N LYS A 83 -20.71 -3.04 -8.13
CA LYS A 83 -19.50 -3.54 -7.47
C LYS A 83 -18.40 -2.49 -7.20
N SER A 84 -18.73 -1.47 -6.42
CA SER A 84 -17.71 -0.64 -5.77
C SER A 84 -17.09 -1.39 -4.56
N PRO A 85 -15.83 -1.10 -4.17
CA PRO A 85 -15.24 -1.63 -2.93
C PRO A 85 -16.10 -1.33 -1.69
N GLU A 86 -16.79 -0.19 -1.70
CA GLU A 86 -17.73 0.21 -0.66
C GLU A 86 -18.94 -0.74 -0.57
N ASP A 87 -19.45 -1.24 -1.69
CA ASP A 87 -20.54 -2.24 -1.70
C ASP A 87 -20.08 -3.57 -1.08
N ALA A 88 -18.86 -4.01 -1.39
CA ALA A 88 -18.28 -5.22 -0.81
C ALA A 88 -18.07 -5.09 0.71
N LEU A 89 -17.69 -3.89 1.18
CA LEU A 89 -17.58 -3.58 2.60
C LEU A 89 -18.96 -3.62 3.29
N VAL A 90 -19.98 -3.04 2.67
CA VAL A 90 -21.37 -3.08 3.19
C VAL A 90 -21.84 -4.53 3.29
N GLU A 91 -21.69 -5.33 2.24
CA GLU A 91 -22.09 -6.74 2.23
C GLU A 91 -21.37 -7.53 3.35
N ALA A 92 -20.07 -7.29 3.55
CA ALA A 92 -19.31 -7.92 4.62
C ALA A 92 -19.83 -7.51 6.00
N LEU A 93 -20.15 -6.23 6.21
CA LEU A 93 -20.69 -5.72 7.47
C LEU A 93 -22.12 -6.22 7.76
N GLU A 94 -22.96 -6.35 6.73
CA GLU A 94 -24.30 -6.95 6.85
C GLU A 94 -24.20 -8.42 7.27
N ARG A 95 -23.27 -9.18 6.68
CA ARG A 95 -23.02 -10.57 7.05
C ARG A 95 -22.58 -10.71 8.51
N ILE A 96 -21.74 -9.78 8.99
CA ILE A 96 -21.30 -9.73 10.39
C ILE A 96 -22.46 -9.38 11.34
N ASN A 97 -23.38 -8.50 10.91
CA ASN A 97 -24.54 -8.09 11.70
C ASN A 97 -25.72 -9.08 11.65
N ALA A 98 -25.68 -10.10 10.79
CA ALA A 98 -26.76 -11.07 10.66
C ALA A 98 -27.00 -11.83 11.99
N PRO A 99 -28.25 -12.01 12.44
CA PRO A 99 -28.58 -12.66 13.72
C PRO A 99 -28.01 -14.07 13.88
N GLN A 100 -27.81 -14.77 12.76
CA GLN A 100 -27.30 -16.13 12.66
C GLN A 100 -25.81 -16.24 13.05
N ALA A 101 -25.06 -15.13 13.02
CA ALA A 101 -23.65 -15.08 13.42
C ALA A 101 -23.45 -15.04 14.95
N LYS A 102 -24.51 -14.75 15.74
CA LYS A 102 -24.42 -14.61 17.21
C LYS A 102 -24.18 -15.94 17.97
N GLY A 103 -24.30 -17.09 17.31
CA GLY A 103 -24.11 -18.41 17.91
C GLY A 103 -22.75 -19.06 17.70
N LEU A 104 -21.84 -18.43 16.94
CA LEU A 104 -20.59 -19.03 16.50
C LEU A 104 -19.41 -18.35 17.21
N LEU A 105 -18.92 -18.95 18.30
CA LEU A 105 -17.61 -18.61 18.91
C LEU A 105 -16.46 -19.48 18.36
N ASP A 106 -16.77 -20.54 17.60
CA ASP A 106 -15.80 -21.35 16.85
C ASP A 106 -15.01 -20.61 15.74
N PRO A 107 -15.51 -19.55 15.04
CA PRO A 107 -14.72 -18.85 14.03
C PRO A 107 -13.61 -17.98 14.62
N LEU A 108 -13.45 -17.90 15.95
CA LEU A 108 -12.38 -17.10 16.57
C LEU A 108 -10.98 -17.69 16.29
N GLN A 109 -10.85 -19.01 16.12
CA GLN A 109 -9.57 -19.63 15.80
C GLN A 109 -9.14 -19.39 14.35
N SER A 110 -10.02 -19.59 13.37
CA SER A 110 -9.74 -19.24 11.97
C SER A 110 -9.50 -17.74 11.78
N SER A 111 -10.23 -16.90 12.52
CA SER A 111 -10.02 -15.44 12.53
C SER A 111 -8.64 -15.05 13.08
N ARG A 112 -8.07 -15.84 14.01
CA ARG A 112 -6.75 -15.57 14.58
C ARG A 112 -5.63 -15.80 13.58
N GLU A 113 -5.68 -16.90 12.83
CA GLU A 113 -4.66 -17.19 11.80
C GLU A 113 -4.69 -16.16 10.68
N GLU A 114 -5.90 -15.76 10.25
CA GLU A 114 -6.09 -14.68 9.28
C GLU A 114 -5.59 -13.34 9.81
N PHE A 115 -5.86 -13.03 11.08
CA PHE A 115 -5.36 -11.82 11.74
C PHE A 115 -3.83 -11.82 11.88
N ASP A 116 -3.22 -12.93 12.28
CA ASP A 116 -1.76 -13.06 12.40
C ASP A 116 -1.09 -12.95 11.03
N ALA A 117 -1.67 -13.56 9.99
CA ALA A 117 -1.23 -13.40 8.61
C ALA A 117 -1.36 -11.94 8.14
N PHE A 118 -2.44 -11.26 8.52
CA PHE A 118 -2.63 -9.83 8.27
C PHE A 118 -1.56 -8.99 8.96
N VAL A 119 -1.34 -9.16 10.27
CA VAL A 119 -0.33 -8.41 11.04
C VAL A 119 1.05 -8.65 10.46
N ARG A 120 1.39 -9.88 10.04
CA ARG A 120 2.65 -10.18 9.38
C ARG A 120 2.79 -9.42 8.05
N ARG A 121 1.77 -9.44 7.19
CA ARG A 121 1.78 -8.70 5.91
C ARG A 121 1.88 -7.20 6.11
N VAL A 122 1.17 -6.64 7.10
CA VAL A 122 1.28 -5.23 7.45
C VAL A 122 2.68 -4.93 7.94
N ARG A 123 3.23 -5.74 8.86
CA ARG A 123 4.60 -5.58 9.37
C ARG A 123 5.64 -5.63 8.25
N GLU A 124 5.54 -6.57 7.32
CA GLU A 124 6.41 -6.66 6.14
C GLU A 124 6.28 -5.41 5.27
N LEU A 125 5.04 -4.99 5.00
CA LEU A 125 4.76 -3.77 4.25
C LEU A 125 5.34 -2.53 4.94
N VAL A 126 5.36 -2.50 6.28
CA VAL A 126 5.86 -1.36 7.07
C VAL A 126 7.27 -1.55 7.62
N SER A 127 8.03 -2.59 7.25
CA SER A 127 9.37 -2.79 7.82
C SER A 127 10.40 -1.75 7.37
N TYR A 128 10.24 -1.20 6.16
CA TYR A 128 11.02 -0.08 5.65
C TYR A 128 10.09 0.96 5.04
N TYR A 129 10.50 2.24 5.09
CA TYR A 129 9.73 3.30 4.44
C TYR A 129 9.76 3.08 2.92
N ALA A 130 10.95 2.93 2.33
CA ALA A 130 11.11 2.56 0.93
C ALA A 130 12.50 1.99 0.64
N VAL A 131 12.60 1.07 -0.33
CA VAL A 131 13.88 0.70 -0.96
C VAL A 131 13.75 1.04 -2.44
N ILE A 132 14.59 1.97 -2.90
CA ILE A 132 14.58 2.49 -4.27
C ILE A 132 15.81 1.99 -4.99
N GLU A 133 15.63 1.22 -6.05
CA GLU A 133 16.68 0.84 -6.98
C GLU A 133 16.55 1.61 -8.27
N THR A 134 17.66 2.16 -8.76
CA THR A 134 17.73 2.76 -10.09
C THR A 134 18.65 1.93 -10.95
N THR A 135 18.13 1.47 -12.09
CA THR A 135 18.90 0.76 -13.10
C THR A 135 19.14 1.64 -14.33
N SER A 136 20.32 1.43 -14.94
CA SER A 136 20.71 1.99 -16.24
C SER A 136 21.35 0.85 -17.02
N ASP A 137 20.91 0.64 -18.25
CA ASP A 137 21.48 -0.39 -19.15
C ASP A 137 21.50 -1.80 -18.53
N GLY A 138 20.43 -2.14 -17.79
CA GLY A 138 20.27 -3.43 -17.11
C GLY A 138 21.10 -3.59 -15.82
N ALA A 139 21.92 -2.60 -15.45
CA ALA A 139 22.73 -2.63 -14.23
C ALA A 139 22.16 -1.69 -13.15
N VAL A 140 22.16 -2.13 -11.89
CA VAL A 140 21.84 -1.27 -10.75
C VAL A 140 22.96 -0.25 -10.58
N ILE A 141 22.63 1.03 -10.71
CA ILE A 141 23.58 2.13 -10.59
C ILE A 141 23.54 2.79 -9.21
N ALA A 142 22.40 2.70 -8.53
CA ALA A 142 22.20 3.25 -7.20
C ALA A 142 21.06 2.55 -6.48
N ARG A 143 21.18 2.42 -5.16
CA ARG A 143 20.13 1.92 -4.27
C ARG A 143 20.03 2.82 -3.05
N THR A 144 18.85 3.32 -2.75
CA THR A 144 18.59 4.10 -1.53
C THR A 144 17.60 3.37 -0.63
N LEU A 145 18.00 3.12 0.61
CA LEU A 145 17.11 2.70 1.68
C LEU A 145 16.62 3.93 2.44
N VAL A 146 15.32 3.97 2.71
CA VAL A 146 14.66 5.02 3.48
C VAL A 146 14.06 4.39 4.72
N GLY A 147 14.47 4.86 5.90
CA GLY A 147 13.87 4.49 7.17
C GLY A 147 12.67 5.37 7.52
N TRP A 148 11.87 4.94 8.49
CA TRP A 148 10.67 5.66 8.94
C TRP A 148 10.98 7.01 9.58
N THR A 149 12.20 7.17 10.11
CA THR A 149 12.64 8.44 10.70
C THR A 149 13.10 9.47 9.66
N GLY A 150 12.99 9.14 8.36
CA GLY A 150 13.50 9.97 7.28
C GLY A 150 15.02 9.87 7.11
N ASP A 151 15.64 8.84 7.70
CA ASP A 151 17.04 8.51 7.46
C ASP A 151 17.21 7.86 6.08
N PHE A 152 18.25 8.30 5.36
CA PHE A 152 18.58 7.81 4.03
C PHE A 152 19.94 7.12 4.04
N LYS A 153 20.01 5.92 3.46
CA LYS A 153 21.26 5.21 3.20
C LYS A 153 21.34 4.88 1.72
N SER A 154 22.24 5.55 1.02
CA SER A 154 22.41 5.39 -0.42
C SER A 154 23.72 4.65 -0.73
N LEU A 155 23.61 3.59 -1.53
CA LEU A 155 24.71 2.91 -2.17
C LEU A 155 24.78 3.36 -3.63
N TRP A 156 25.99 3.69 -4.06
CA TRP A 156 26.26 4.25 -5.37
C TRP A 156 27.33 3.43 -6.08
N ARG A 157 27.16 3.20 -7.39
CA ARG A 157 28.24 2.68 -8.23
C ARG A 157 29.36 3.72 -8.33
N ARG A 158 30.63 3.29 -8.38
CA ARG A 158 31.79 4.21 -8.31
C ARG A 158 31.93 5.11 -9.54
N ASP A 159 31.44 4.67 -10.68
CA ASP A 159 31.58 5.24 -12.02
C ASP A 159 30.34 6.04 -12.47
N LEU A 160 29.58 6.58 -11.53
CA LEU A 160 28.36 7.33 -11.83
C LEU A 160 28.65 8.67 -12.48
N THR A 161 27.94 8.93 -13.57
CA THR A 161 27.89 10.27 -14.18
C THR A 161 26.98 11.21 -13.37
N PRO A 162 27.18 12.54 -13.44
CA PRO A 162 26.30 13.51 -12.80
C PRO A 162 24.82 13.38 -13.22
N GLU A 163 24.56 12.94 -14.47
CA GLU A 163 23.19 12.73 -14.94
C GLU A 163 22.53 11.52 -14.28
N GLN A 164 23.28 10.43 -14.07
CA GLN A 164 22.81 9.24 -13.35
C GLN A 164 22.54 9.52 -11.87
N VAL A 165 23.33 10.40 -11.24
CA VAL A 165 23.06 10.87 -9.87
C VAL A 165 21.72 11.62 -9.82
N ARG A 166 21.53 12.63 -10.68
CA ARG A 166 20.27 13.39 -10.78
C ARG A 166 19.08 12.51 -11.12
N LEU A 167 19.29 11.46 -11.92
CA LEU A 167 18.27 10.48 -12.24
C LEU A 167 17.85 9.70 -10.99
N HIS A 168 18.80 9.17 -10.21
CA HIS A 168 18.49 8.48 -8.96
C HIS A 168 17.77 9.39 -7.96
N GLU A 169 18.22 10.64 -7.79
CA GLU A 169 17.56 11.61 -6.90
C GLU A 169 16.10 11.87 -7.29
N ARG A 170 15.81 11.95 -8.59
CA ARG A 170 14.44 12.07 -9.11
C ARG A 170 13.62 10.82 -8.79
N ASN A 171 14.18 9.63 -9.00
CA ASN A 171 13.54 8.36 -8.66
C ASN A 171 13.22 8.26 -7.17
N VAL A 172 14.17 8.66 -6.31
CA VAL A 172 13.96 8.69 -4.85
C VAL A 172 12.82 9.63 -4.50
N ARG A 173 12.82 10.87 -5.02
CA ARG A 173 11.75 11.84 -4.75
C ARG A 173 10.37 11.33 -5.19
N ALA A 174 10.29 10.74 -6.37
CA ALA A 174 9.05 10.15 -6.90
C ALA A 174 8.54 9.01 -6.00
N ALA A 175 9.43 8.08 -5.60
CA ALA A 175 9.08 6.98 -4.72
C ALA A 175 8.60 7.46 -3.35
N LEU A 176 9.25 8.49 -2.78
CA LEU A 176 8.85 9.07 -1.49
C LEU A 176 7.46 9.71 -1.56
N ALA A 177 7.15 10.45 -2.63
CA ALA A 177 5.84 11.05 -2.84
C ALA A 177 4.74 9.99 -2.92
N ARG A 178 4.96 8.92 -3.70
CA ARG A 178 4.03 7.78 -3.80
C ARG A 178 3.81 7.11 -2.44
N ARG A 179 4.88 6.95 -1.66
CA ARG A 179 4.80 6.33 -0.34
C ARG A 179 4.03 7.18 0.67
N ALA A 180 4.20 8.51 0.63
CA ALA A 180 3.45 9.43 1.49
C ALA A 180 1.93 9.32 1.25
N VAL A 181 1.52 9.23 -0.02
CA VAL A 181 0.11 9.03 -0.40
C VAL A 181 -0.42 7.68 0.12
N LEU A 182 0.35 6.59 -0.02
CA LEU A 182 -0.05 5.28 0.48
C LEU A 182 -0.19 5.25 2.01
N ILE A 183 0.73 5.87 2.75
CA ILE A 183 0.64 5.96 4.22
C ILE A 183 -0.60 6.75 4.62
N ARG A 184 -0.88 7.87 3.94
CA ARG A 184 -2.09 8.66 4.18
C ARG A 184 -3.35 7.83 3.94
N LEU A 185 -3.41 7.06 2.84
CA LEU A 185 -4.51 6.13 2.56
C LEU A 185 -4.68 5.12 3.69
N MET A 186 -3.59 4.47 4.12
CA MET A 186 -3.66 3.53 5.24
C MET A 186 -4.17 4.18 6.53
N SER A 187 -3.69 5.38 6.87
CA SER A 187 -4.17 6.10 8.06
C SER A 187 -5.67 6.43 7.99
N VAL A 188 -6.16 6.86 6.82
CA VAL A 188 -7.60 7.12 6.61
C VAL A 188 -8.41 5.84 6.76
N ILE A 189 -7.95 4.73 6.17
CA ILE A 189 -8.63 3.46 6.27
C ILE A 189 -8.67 2.99 7.73
N SER A 190 -7.55 3.07 8.46
CA SER A 190 -7.50 2.73 9.88
C SER A 190 -8.41 3.62 10.74
N ALA A 191 -8.49 4.91 10.45
CA ALA A 191 -9.39 5.82 11.16
C ALA A 191 -10.87 5.50 10.87
N SER A 192 -11.21 5.25 9.60
CA SER A 192 -12.56 4.88 9.17
C SER A 192 -12.99 3.52 9.74
N ALA A 193 -12.06 2.56 9.75
CA ALA A 193 -12.19 1.28 10.41
C ALA A 193 -12.55 1.40 11.89
N ALA A 194 -11.81 2.22 12.64
CA ALA A 194 -12.08 2.45 14.05
C ALA A 194 -13.46 3.07 14.28
N LYS A 195 -13.85 4.06 13.44
CA LYS A 195 -15.18 4.65 13.45
C LYS A 195 -16.28 3.61 13.19
N ILE A 196 -16.08 2.71 12.23
CA ILE A 196 -17.01 1.61 11.91
C ILE A 196 -17.10 0.63 13.09
N ALA A 197 -15.97 0.19 13.62
CA ALA A 197 -15.90 -0.75 14.73
C ALA A 197 -16.62 -0.20 15.98
N LEU A 198 -16.47 1.08 16.29
CA LEU A 198 -17.13 1.73 17.43
C LEU A 198 -18.65 1.77 17.29
N ARG A 199 -19.17 1.81 16.06
CA ARG A 199 -20.62 1.88 15.78
C ARG A 199 -21.29 0.52 15.73
N LEU A 200 -20.53 -0.57 15.70
CA LEU A 200 -21.08 -1.91 15.80
C LEU A 200 -21.54 -2.17 17.24
N ALA A 201 -22.86 -2.17 17.42
CA ALA A 201 -23.51 -2.37 18.72
C ALA A 201 -23.41 -3.81 19.26
N THR A 202 -22.81 -4.74 18.51
CA THR A 202 -22.72 -6.16 18.88
C THR A 202 -21.39 -6.45 19.58
N PRO A 203 -21.40 -6.87 20.87
CA PRO A 203 -20.21 -7.35 21.54
C PRO A 203 -19.56 -8.50 20.75
N GLY A 204 -18.25 -8.39 20.46
CA GLY A 204 -17.50 -9.38 19.68
C GLY A 204 -17.46 -9.15 18.16
N ALA A 205 -18.41 -8.41 17.58
CA ALA A 205 -18.40 -8.11 16.13
C ALA A 205 -17.22 -7.23 15.71
N GLN A 206 -16.64 -6.48 16.64
CA GLN A 206 -15.46 -5.63 16.44
C GLN A 206 -14.23 -6.44 15.96
N LEU A 207 -14.11 -7.71 16.35
CA LEU A 207 -13.01 -8.57 15.90
C LEU A 207 -13.19 -9.03 14.45
N LEU A 208 -14.44 -9.23 14.02
CA LEU A 208 -14.80 -9.69 12.67
C LEU A 208 -14.72 -8.58 11.61
N VAL A 209 -14.65 -7.32 12.03
CA VAL A 209 -14.49 -6.16 11.14
C VAL A 209 -13.11 -6.11 10.50
N LEU A 210 -12.09 -6.61 11.19
CA LEU A 210 -10.70 -6.53 10.74
C LEU A 210 -10.48 -7.27 9.40
N PRO A 211 -10.96 -8.52 9.20
CA PRO A 211 -10.90 -9.18 7.89
C PRO A 211 -11.64 -8.43 6.78
N ALA A 212 -12.83 -7.89 7.06
CA ALA A 212 -13.63 -7.15 6.07
C ALA A 212 -12.90 -5.87 5.61
N LEU A 213 -12.28 -5.15 6.55
CA LEU A 213 -11.45 -3.99 6.25
C LEU A 213 -10.21 -4.35 5.46
N TRP A 214 -9.58 -5.48 5.77
CA TRP A 214 -8.43 -5.94 4.99
C TRP A 214 -8.82 -6.27 3.54
N GLN A 215 -9.99 -6.89 3.34
CA GLN A 215 -10.51 -7.13 2.01
C GLN A 215 -10.76 -5.81 1.26
N PHE A 216 -11.38 -4.82 1.90
CA PHE A 216 -11.53 -3.48 1.33
C PHE A 216 -10.18 -2.85 0.94
N ILE A 217 -9.18 -2.90 1.83
CA ILE A 217 -7.82 -2.40 1.55
C ILE A 217 -7.24 -3.08 0.30
N ARG A 218 -7.39 -4.41 0.20
CA ARG A 218 -6.93 -5.16 -0.96
C ARG A 218 -7.64 -4.74 -2.23
N ASP A 219 -8.97 -4.61 -2.18
CA ASP A 219 -9.78 -4.25 -3.35
C ASP A 219 -9.43 -2.85 -3.86
N VAL A 220 -9.18 -1.89 -2.95
CA VAL A 220 -8.67 -0.55 -3.29
C VAL A 220 -7.27 -0.60 -3.90
N ILE A 221 -6.37 -1.42 -3.35
CA ILE A 221 -5.01 -1.60 -3.93
C ILE A 221 -5.11 -2.24 -5.33
N GLU A 222 -6.00 -3.20 -5.53
CA GLU A 222 -6.23 -3.84 -6.82
C GLU A 222 -6.90 -2.91 -7.83
N GLU A 223 -7.81 -2.03 -7.40
CA GLU A 223 -8.39 -0.95 -8.21
C GLU A 223 -7.30 0.02 -8.66
N LEU A 224 -6.43 0.46 -7.74
CA LEU A 224 -5.32 1.34 -8.05
C LEU A 224 -4.35 0.71 -9.08
N ARG A 225 -3.99 -0.56 -8.88
CA ARG A 225 -3.14 -1.30 -9.84
C ARG A 225 -3.80 -1.41 -11.22
N ARG A 226 -5.11 -1.59 -11.27
CA ARG A 226 -5.87 -1.66 -12.54
C ARG A 226 -5.91 -0.30 -13.23
N ALA A 227 -6.11 0.79 -12.49
CA ALA A 227 -6.06 2.14 -13.02
C ALA A 227 -4.67 2.46 -13.61
N GLU A 228 -3.60 2.09 -12.90
CA GLU A 228 -2.22 2.22 -13.38
C GLU A 228 -1.98 1.41 -14.68
N ALA A 229 -2.47 0.18 -14.77
CA ALA A 229 -2.31 -0.66 -15.96
C ALA A 229 -3.15 -0.21 -17.17
N GLN A 230 -4.28 0.47 -16.94
CA GLN A 230 -5.14 1.01 -17.99
C GLN A 230 -4.65 2.36 -18.53
N GLY A 231 -4.05 3.19 -17.68
CA GLY A 231 -3.39 4.44 -18.12
C GLY A 231 -2.13 4.22 -18.96
N ALA A 232 -1.56 3.01 -18.95
CA ALA A 232 -0.39 2.63 -19.75
C ALA A 232 -0.71 2.13 -21.17
N ARG A 233 -1.98 2.07 -21.57
CA ARG A 233 -2.45 1.68 -22.92
C ARG A 233 -2.84 2.90 -23.75
#